data_AF-A0AA90NPF6-F1
#
_entry.id   AF-A0AA90NPF6-F1
#
_cell.length_a   1.000
_cell.length_b   1.000
_cell.length_c   1.000
_cell.angle_alpha   90.00
_cell.angle_beta   90.00
_cell.angle_gamma   90.00
#
_symmetry.space_group_name_H-M   'P 1'
#
loop_
_entity.id
_entity.type
_entity.pdbx_description
1 polymer ?
#
loop_
_entity_poly.entity_id
_entity_poly.type
_entity_poly.pdbx_seq_one_letter_code
_entity_poly.pdbx_strand_id
1 'polypeptide(L)'
;MIEAFFSFAQVEQQREAKELINSENLNQEAAKRYITTSLKREYASDAGTELNAILPKMSPLNPQYLTKKQSVFQKIAAFVEKFKGVGGKV
;
A
#
# COMPACT_ATOMS: atom_id res chain seq x y z
N MET A 1 23.30 -8.28 -14.13
CA MET A 1 22.36 -9.23 -13.50
C MET A 1 21.56 -8.57 -12.38
N ILE A 2 22.22 -7.91 -11.43
CA ILE A 2 21.57 -7.21 -10.31
C ILE A 2 20.67 -6.05 -10.79
N GLU A 3 21.13 -5.22 -11.73
CA GLU A 3 20.31 -4.10 -12.28
C GLU A 3 19.05 -4.58 -13.00
N ALA A 4 19.13 -5.70 -13.74
CA ALA A 4 17.99 -6.29 -14.43
C ALA A 4 16.95 -6.83 -13.42
N PHE A 5 17.40 -7.39 -12.30
CA PHE A 5 16.53 -7.81 -11.20
C PHE A 5 15.79 -6.61 -10.59
N PHE A 6 16.50 -5.54 -10.23
CA PHE A 6 15.86 -4.35 -9.65
C PHE A 6 14.91 -3.66 -10.63
N SER A 7 15.27 -3.60 -11.92
CA SER A 7 14.40 -3.03 -12.95
C SER A 7 13.10 -3.83 -13.08
N PHE A 8 13.18 -5.16 -13.12
CA PHE A 8 12.01 -6.03 -13.13
C PHE A 8 11.18 -5.86 -11.84
N ALA A 9 11.83 -5.89 -10.68
CA ALA A 9 11.16 -5.75 -9.38
C ALA A 9 10.42 -4.42 -9.25
N GLN A 10 10.97 -3.32 -9.77
CA GLN A 10 10.31 -2.01 -9.78
C GLN A 10 9.07 -1.96 -10.69
N VAL A 11 9.13 -2.63 -11.85
CA VAL A 11 7.96 -2.76 -12.75
C VAL A 11 6.85 -3.55 -12.06
N GLU A 12 7.20 -4.68 -11.43
CA GLU A 12 6.23 -5.50 -10.67
C GLU A 12 5.68 -4.76 -9.45
N GLN A 13 6.51 -4.00 -8.74
CA GLN A 13 6.10 -3.17 -7.62
C GLN A 13 5.04 -2.14 -8.03
N GLN A 14 5.23 -1.46 -9.17
CA GLN A 14 4.25 -0.49 -9.68
C GLN A 14 2.96 -1.16 -10.12
N ARG A 15 3.05 -2.32 -10.79
CA ARG A 15 1.90 -3.10 -11.23
C ARG A 15 1.06 -3.55 -10.04
N GLU A 16 1.68 -4.20 -9.06
CA GLU A 16 0.99 -4.73 -7.87
C GLU A 16 0.45 -3.62 -6.97
N ALA A 17 1.14 -2.47 -6.86
CA ALA A 17 0.60 -1.32 -6.14
C ALA A 17 -0.67 -0.79 -6.81
N LYS A 18 -0.68 -0.68 -8.14
CA LYS A 18 -1.87 -0.25 -8.90
C LYS A 18 -3.03 -1.24 -8.72
N GLU A 19 -2.75 -2.53 -8.77
CA GLU A 19 -3.74 -3.60 -8.54
C GLU A 19 -4.31 -3.55 -7.12
N LEU A 20 -3.47 -3.38 -6.10
CA LEU A 20 -3.89 -3.26 -4.70
C LEU A 20 -4.80 -2.03 -4.52
N ILE A 21 -4.39 -0.87 -5.02
CA ILE A 21 -5.17 0.37 -4.94
C ILE A 21 -6.55 0.20 -5.60
N ASN A 22 -6.58 -0.37 -6.80
CA ASN A 22 -7.82 -0.53 -7.57
C ASN A 22 -8.74 -1.59 -6.96
N SER A 23 -8.21 -2.75 -6.59
CA SER A 23 -9.01 -3.86 -6.02
C SER A 23 -9.63 -3.51 -4.68
N GLU A 24 -8.94 -2.69 -3.87
CA GLU A 24 -9.46 -2.22 -2.60
C GLU A 24 -10.30 -0.94 -2.70
N ASN A 25 -10.37 -0.32 -3.88
CA ASN A 25 -11.00 0.98 -4.13
C ASN A 25 -10.45 2.07 -3.19
N LEU A 26 -9.11 2.13 -3.06
CA LEU A 26 -8.45 3.10 -2.20
C LEU A 26 -8.41 4.49 -2.85
N ASN A 27 -8.26 5.52 -2.03
CA ASN A 27 -7.89 6.84 -2.53
C ASN A 27 -6.50 6.76 -3.16
N GLN A 28 -6.43 6.86 -4.49
CA GLN A 28 -5.21 6.61 -5.27
C GLN A 28 -4.02 7.48 -4.84
N GLU A 29 -4.24 8.77 -4.64
CA GLU A 29 -3.16 9.71 -4.31
C GLU A 29 -2.66 9.48 -2.88
N ALA A 30 -3.58 9.33 -1.93
CA ALA A 30 -3.23 9.04 -0.54
C ALA A 30 -2.56 7.67 -0.39
N ALA A 31 -3.05 6.65 -1.10
CA ALA A 31 -2.51 5.30 -1.09
C ALA A 31 -1.08 5.25 -1.64
N LYS A 32 -0.81 5.91 -2.77
CA LYS A 32 0.56 6.02 -3.31
C LYS A 32 1.52 6.66 -2.33
N ARG A 33 1.11 7.76 -1.69
CA ARG A 33 1.93 8.41 -0.64
C ARG A 33 2.19 7.48 0.53
N TYR A 34 1.15 6.83 1.05
CA TYR A 34 1.26 5.91 2.17
C TYR A 34 2.18 4.73 1.85
N ILE A 35 1.95 4.03 0.73
CA ILE A 35 2.78 2.90 0.28
C ILE A 35 4.23 3.33 0.09
N THR A 36 4.47 4.48 -0.54
CA THR A 36 5.84 5.01 -0.73
C THR A 36 6.53 5.27 0.62
N THR A 37 5.83 5.88 1.57
CA THR A 37 6.37 6.12 2.92
C THR A 37 6.62 4.81 3.66
N SER A 38 5.72 3.84 3.56
CA SER A 38 5.88 2.53 4.20
C SER A 38 7.05 1.73 3.62
N LEU A 39 7.25 1.75 2.30
CA LEU A 39 8.41 1.13 1.66
C LEU A 39 9.73 1.76 2.10
N LYS A 40 9.77 3.10 2.21
CA LYS A 40 10.95 3.82 2.72
C LYS A 40 11.27 3.50 4.18
N ARG A 41 10.23 3.25 4.99
CA ARG A 41 10.37 2.83 6.39
C ARG A 41 10.56 1.32 6.53
N GLU A 42 10.36 0.56 5.47
CA GLU A 42 10.35 -0.91 5.43
C GLU A 42 9.25 -1.58 6.27
N TYR A 43 8.27 -0.82 6.74
CA TYR A 43 7.07 -1.33 7.42
C TYR A 43 5.85 -0.44 7.17
N ALA A 44 4.67 -1.06 7.18
CA ALA A 44 3.39 -0.35 7.19
C ALA A 44 2.97 -0.03 8.64
N SER A 45 2.41 1.15 8.88
CA SER A 45 1.91 1.55 10.20
C SER A 45 0.42 1.86 10.13
N ASP A 46 -0.37 1.24 11.01
CA ASP A 46 -1.78 1.56 11.21
C ASP A 46 -1.99 2.67 12.25
N ALA A 47 -0.91 3.15 12.87
CA ALA A 47 -0.92 4.24 13.82
C ALA A 47 -1.17 5.59 13.12
N GLY A 48 -2.01 6.43 13.72
CA GLY A 48 -2.34 7.75 13.19
C GLY A 48 -3.47 7.73 12.14
N THR A 49 -3.50 8.75 11.29
CA THR A 49 -4.60 9.00 10.34
C THR A 49 -4.27 8.62 8.90
N GLU A 50 -3.02 8.26 8.60
CA GLU A 50 -2.56 7.98 7.23
C GLU A 50 -3.32 6.80 6.62
N LEU A 51 -3.42 5.68 7.34
CA LEU A 51 -4.19 4.51 6.90
C LEU A 51 -5.68 4.83 6.75
N ASN A 52 -6.26 5.70 7.56
CA ASN A 52 -7.67 6.09 7.39
C ASN A 52 -7.87 6.95 6.13
N ALA A 53 -6.89 7.79 5.78
CA ALA A 53 -6.96 8.68 4.63
C ALA A 53 -6.93 7.95 3.27
N ILE A 54 -6.44 6.71 3.24
CA ILE A 54 -6.41 5.90 2.01
C ILE A 54 -7.68 5.08 1.80
N LEU A 55 -8.49 4.87 2.84
CA LEU A 55 -9.71 4.07 2.73
C LEU A 55 -10.76 4.79 1.88
N PRO A 56 -11.61 4.03 1.16
CA PRO A 56 -12.76 4.63 0.47
C PRO A 56 -13.65 5.36 1.47
N LYS A 57 -14.30 6.42 0.99
CA LYS A 57 -15.29 7.14 1.80
C LYS A 57 -16.41 6.19 2.21
N MET A 58 -16.50 5.94 3.50
CA MET A 58 -17.55 5.15 4.13
C MET A 58 -17.94 5.83 5.44
N SER A 59 -19.18 5.62 5.88
CA SER A 59 -19.57 6.04 7.23
C SER A 59 -18.73 5.29 8.27
N PRO A 60 -18.16 5.96 9.28
CA PRO A 60 -17.53 5.29 10.42
C PRO A 60 -18.48 4.35 11.19
N LEU A 61 -19.79 4.55 11.05
CA LEU A 61 -20.82 3.69 11.62
C LEU A 61 -21.12 2.45 10.75
N ASN A 62 -20.49 2.33 9.59
CA ASN A 62 -20.60 1.11 8.78
C ASN A 62 -19.87 -0.04 9.51
N PRO A 63 -20.55 -1.14 9.87
CA PRO A 63 -19.92 -2.25 10.59
C PRO A 63 -18.75 -2.89 9.82
N GLN A 64 -18.71 -2.75 8.49
CA GLN A 64 -17.64 -3.27 7.65
C GLN A 64 -16.38 -2.39 7.65
N TYR A 65 -16.45 -1.17 8.20
CA TYR A 65 -15.34 -0.21 8.17
C TYR A 65 -14.08 -0.76 8.84
N LEU A 66 -14.21 -1.32 10.05
CA LEU A 66 -13.07 -1.86 10.79
C LEU A 66 -12.46 -3.08 10.09
N THR A 67 -13.30 -3.96 9.56
CA THR A 67 -12.84 -5.14 8.80
C THR A 67 -12.10 -4.73 7.52
N LYS A 68 -12.64 -3.77 6.76
CA LYS A 68 -11.97 -3.23 5.57
C LYS A 68 -10.63 -2.59 5.93
N LYS A 69 -10.60 -1.75 6.99
CA LYS A 69 -9.36 -1.14 7.49
C LYS A 69 -8.30 -2.19 7.81
N GLN A 70 -8.66 -3.23 8.55
CA GLN A 70 -7.74 -4.31 8.93
C GLN A 70 -7.25 -5.10 7.71
N SER A 71 -8.14 -5.44 6.78
CA SER A 71 -7.79 -6.20 5.58
C SER A 71 -6.86 -5.40 4.65
N VAL A 72 -7.16 -4.11 4.43
CA VAL A 72 -6.32 -3.20 3.65
C VAL A 72 -4.93 -3.07 4.30
N PHE A 73 -4.87 -2.90 5.62
CA PHE A 73 -3.60 -2.83 6.33
C PHE A 73 -2.75 -4.10 6.13
N GLN A 74 -3.34 -5.29 6.31
CA GLN A 74 -2.64 -6.56 6.11
C GLN A 74 -2.10 -6.71 4.68
N LYS A 75 -2.89 -6.35 3.67
CA LYS A 75 -2.47 -6.40 2.27
C LYS A 75 -1.30 -5.45 2.00
N ILE A 76 -1.33 -4.24 2.55
CA ILE A 76 -0.22 -3.28 2.40
C ILE A 76 1.02 -3.74 3.17
N ALA A 77 0.87 -4.27 4.38
CA ALA A 77 1.99 -4.82 5.14
C ALA A 77 2.68 -5.96 4.38
N ALA A 78 1.90 -6.88 3.79
CA ALA A 78 2.43 -7.95 2.94
C ALA A 78 3.12 -7.40 1.67
N PHE A 79 2.54 -6.38 1.03
CA PHE A 79 3.16 -5.70 -0.11
C PHE A 79 4.50 -5.06 0.27
N VAL A 80 4.57 -4.35 1.39
CA VAL A 80 5.80 -3.70 1.88
C VAL A 80 6.86 -4.75 2.20
N GLU A 81 6.49 -5.84 2.86
CA GLU A 81 7.42 -6.93 3.17
C GLU A 81 8.02 -7.56 1.90
N LYS A 82 7.22 -7.70 0.84
CA LYS A 82 7.65 -8.24 -0.44
C LYS A 82 8.59 -7.31 -1.22
N PHE A 83 8.38 -6.00 -1.14
CA PHE A 83 9.07 -5.00 -1.98
C PHE A 83 10.03 -4.06 -1.22
N LYS A 84 10.20 -4.22 0.10
CA LYS A 84 11.24 -3.48 0.84
C LYS A 84 12.62 -3.74 0.25
N GLY A 85 13.45 -2.70 0.18
CA GLY A 85 14.79 -2.78 -0.42
C GLY A 85 14.85 -2.73 -1.95
N VAL A 86 13.71 -2.81 -2.68
CA VAL A 86 13.69 -2.69 -4.16
C VAL A 86 14.00 -1.26 -4.64
N GLY A 87 13.68 -0.26 -3.82
CA GLY A 87 13.79 1.16 -4.18
C GLY A 87 12.78 1.57 -5.26
N GLY A 88 12.97 2.73 -5.88
CA GLY A 88 12.09 3.22 -6.96
C GLY A 88 10.87 4.03 -6.48
N LYS A 89 9.97 4.33 -7.41
CA LYS A 89 8.73 5.10 -7.17
C LYS A 89 7.50 4.24 -7.46
N VAL A 90 6.44 4.48 -6.69
CA VAL A 90 5.12 3.84 -6.77
C VAL A 90 4.05 4.87 -7.17
#